data_AF-A0A1E3T0L1-F1
#
_entry.id   AF-A0A1E3T0L1-F1
#
_cell.length_a   1.000
_cell.length_b   1.000
_cell.length_c   1.000
_cell.angle_alpha   90.00
_cell.angle_beta   90.00
_cell.angle_gamma   90.00
#
_symmetry.space_group_name_H-M   'P 1'
#
loop_
_entity.id
_entity.type
_entity.pdbx_description
1 polymer ?
#
loop_
_entity_poly.entity_id
_entity_poly.type
_entity_poly.pdbx_seq_one_letter_code
_entity_poly.pdbx_strand_id
1 'polypeptide(L)' 'MTFPKVGQCFDVEITRETDGWLIRIPEIAAMARASRRATVDQVARECIAARTGIPMGYIIVYVTKETC' A
#
# COMPACT_ATOMS: atom_id res chain seq x y z
N MET A 1 -0.47 -15.50 22.15
CA MET A 1 -0.28 -14.55 21.04
C MET A 1 -0.35 -15.33 19.75
N THR A 2 -1.43 -15.16 18.99
CA THR A 2 -1.61 -15.85 17.70
C THR A 2 -0.98 -14.98 16.62
N PHE A 3 0.24 -15.32 16.22
CA PHE A 3 0.87 -14.68 15.07
C PHE A 3 0.08 -15.07 13.82
N PRO A 4 -0.45 -14.13 13.02
CA PRO A 4 -1.05 -14.51 11.75
C PRO A 4 0.04 -15.14 10.89
N LYS A 5 -0.07 -16.45 10.65
CA LYS A 5 0.89 -17.25 9.85
C LYS A 5 0.79 -16.95 8.34
N VAL A 6 -0.10 -16.06 7.94
CA VAL A 6 -0.35 -15.63 6.57
C VAL A 6 -0.10 -14.13 6.51
N GLY A 7 0.86 -13.71 5.67
CA GLY A 7 0.96 -12.32 5.28
C GLY A 7 -0.33 -11.91 4.56
N GLN A 8 -0.89 -10.75 4.90
CA GLN A 8 -2.06 -10.21 4.22
C GLN A 8 -1.57 -9.47 2.98
N CYS A 9 -2.06 -9.91 1.82
CA CYS A 9 -1.82 -9.25 0.55
C CYS A 9 -2.89 -8.18 0.35
N PHE A 10 -2.45 -6.99 -0.04
CA PHE A 10 -3.32 -5.88 -0.38
C PHE A 10 -3.10 -5.47 -1.82
N ASP A 11 -4.19 -5.37 -2.56
CA ASP A 11 -4.21 -4.83 -3.90
C ASP A 11 -4.12 -3.30 -3.84
N VAL A 12 -3.23 -2.73 -4.63
CA VAL A 12 -3.08 -1.28 -4.75
C VAL A 12 -3.12 -0.83 -6.19
N GLU A 13 -3.80 0.28 -6.39
CA GLU A 13 -3.83 1.00 -7.65
C GLU A 13 -2.97 2.24 -7.52
N ILE A 14 -2.15 2.51 -8.52
CA ILE A 14 -1.33 3.71 -8.55
C ILE A 14 -1.59 4.54 -9.79
N THR A 15 -1.56 5.85 -9.59
CA THR A 15 -1.74 6.85 -10.64
C THR A 15 -0.60 7.83 -10.56
N ARG A 16 0.05 8.10 -11.70
CA ARG A 16 1.05 9.16 -11.80
C ARG A 16 0.36 10.52 -11.73
N GLU A 17 0.85 11.36 -10.83
CA GLU A 17 0.39 12.72 -10.60
C GLU A 17 1.55 13.69 -10.84
N THR A 18 1.26 14.98 -10.97
CA THR A 18 2.25 16.03 -11.28
C THR A 18 3.44 16.03 -10.31
N ASP A 19 3.21 15.75 -9.03
CA ASP A 19 4.25 15.69 -7.98
C ASP A 19 4.43 14.29 -7.37
N GLY A 20 4.21 13.22 -8.16
CA GLY A 20 4.55 11.86 -7.72
C GLY A 20 3.51 10.82 -8.12
N TRP A 21 3.16 9.97 -7.17
CA TRP A 21 2.27 8.81 -7.35
C TRP A 21 1.18 8.84 -6.29
N LEU A 22 -0.06 8.89 -6.74
CA LEU A 22 -1.21 8.60 -5.89
C LEU A 22 -1.34 7.10 -5.75
N ILE A 23 -1.48 6.63 -4.52
CA ILE A 23 -1.65 5.21 -4.17
C ILE A 23 -3.04 5.06 -3.58
N ARG A 24 -3.83 4.16 -4.13
CA ARG A 24 -5.17 3.81 -3.64
C ARG A 24 -5.15 2.35 -3.19
N ILE A 25 -5.63 2.12 -1.97
CA ILE A 25 -5.83 0.77 -1.42
C ILE A 25 -7.34 0.57 -1.25
N PRO A 26 -8.04 0.03 -2.26
CA PRO A 26 -9.50 -0.08 -2.26
C PRO A 26 -10.04 -0.91 -1.09
N GLU A 27 -9.34 -1.97 -0.69
CA GLU A 27 -9.76 -2.87 0.39
C GLU A 27 -10.00 -2.18 1.74
N ILE A 28 -9.24 -1.13 2.02
CA ILE A 28 -9.36 -0.36 3.27
C ILE A 28 -9.79 1.09 3.02
N ALA A 29 -10.29 1.39 1.81
CA ALA A 29 -10.66 2.72 1.35
C ALA A 29 -9.59 3.80 1.68
N ALA A 30 -8.31 3.43 1.58
CA ALA A 30 -7.20 4.29 1.94
C ALA A 30 -6.53 4.91 0.72
N MET A 31 -5.97 6.09 0.94
CA MET A 31 -5.16 6.82 -0.04
C MET A 31 -3.85 7.25 0.60
N ALA A 32 -2.77 7.20 -0.19
CA ALA A 32 -1.45 7.68 0.18
C ALA A 32 -0.77 8.33 -1.04
N ARG A 33 0.30 9.09 -0.80
CA ARG A 33 1.07 9.73 -1.87
C ARG A 33 2.55 9.40 -1.70
N ALA A 34 3.18 8.93 -2.76
CA ALA A 34 4.60 8.70 -2.84
C ALA A 34 5.25 9.68 -3.82
N SER A 35 6.44 10.19 -3.50
CA SER A 35 7.18 11.09 -4.40
C SER A 35 7.80 10.34 -5.59
N ARG A 36 8.16 9.07 -5.41
CA ARG A 36 8.80 8.23 -6.43
C ARG A 36 8.11 6.88 -6.54
N ARG A 37 8.17 6.27 -7.73
CA ARG A 37 7.63 4.93 -7.97
C ARG A 37 8.26 3.88 -7.05
N ALA A 38 9.55 4.01 -6.78
CA ALA A 38 10.30 3.12 -5.89
C ALA A 38 9.82 3.19 -4.41
N THR A 39 9.24 4.31 -3.99
CA THR A 39 8.72 4.49 -2.63
C THR A 39 7.26 4.05 -2.47
N VAL A 40 6.59 3.68 -3.57
CA VAL A 40 5.16 3.28 -3.55
C VAL A 40 4.92 2.10 -2.62
N ASP A 41 5.71 1.04 -2.72
CA ASP A 41 5.55 -0.16 -1.89
C ASP A 41 5.62 0.18 -0.40
N GLN A 42 6.69 0.89 -0.01
CA GLN A 42 6.91 1.28 1.37
C GLN A 42 5.77 2.17 1.90
N VAL A 43 5.40 3.22 1.17
CA VAL A 43 4.33 4.15 1.58
C VAL A 43 2.97 3.45 1.67
N ALA A 44 2.68 2.51 0.76
CA ALA A 44 1.47 1.70 0.82
C ALA A 44 1.44 0.86 2.11
N ARG A 45 2.54 0.16 2.41
CA ARG A 45 2.66 -0.69 3.61
C ARG A 45 2.58 0.13 4.90
N GLU A 46 3.18 1.32 4.94
CA GLU A 46 3.07 2.29 6.04
C GLU A 46 1.61 2.70 6.27
N CYS A 47 0.91 3.07 5.21
CA CYS A 47 -0.50 3.47 5.29
C CYS A 47 -1.39 2.33 5.79
N ILE A 48 -1.20 1.11 5.27
CA ILE A 48 -1.97 -0.07 5.67
C ILE A 48 -1.69 -0.41 7.14
N ALA A 49 -0.42 -0.43 7.56
CA ALA A 49 -0.06 -0.72 8.95
C ALA A 49 -0.70 0.28 9.92
N ALA A 50 -0.64 1.58 9.59
CA ALA A 50 -1.23 2.63 10.41
C ALA A 50 -2.76 2.53 10.52
N ARG A 51 -3.46 2.08 9.46
CA ARG A 51 -4.93 2.00 9.43
C ARG A 51 -5.49 0.69 9.99
N THR A 52 -4.76 -0.42 9.84
CA THR A 52 -5.23 -1.76 10.21
C THR A 52 -4.63 -2.28 11.50
N GLY A 53 -3.50 -1.71 11.94
CA GLY A 53 -2.70 -2.24 13.05
C GLY A 53 -1.90 -3.51 12.69
N ILE A 54 -1.92 -3.94 11.42
CA ILE A 54 -1.11 -5.08 10.96
C ILE A 54 0.37 -4.67 10.95
N PRO A 55 1.29 -5.48 11.50
CA PRO A 55 2.71 -5.16 11.44
C PRO A 55 3.20 -5.23 9.98
N MET A 56 4.03 -4.26 9.57
CA MET A 56 4.50 -4.14 8.18
C MET A 56 5.13 -5.41 7.59
N GLY A 57 5.80 -6.22 8.41
CA GLY A 57 6.40 -7.49 8.00
C GLY A 57 5.38 -8.52 7.51
N TYR A 58 4.10 -8.33 7.81
CA TYR A 58 2.98 -9.17 7.40
C TYR A 58 2.14 -8.54 6.27
N ILE A 59 2.51 -7.35 5.79
CA ILE A 59 1.79 -6.65 4.72
C ILE A 59 2.57 -6.87 3.43
N ILE A 60 1.92 -7.51 2.47
CA ILE A 60 2.38 -7.65 1.09
C ILE A 60 1.52 -6.72 0.24
N VAL A 61 2.15 -5.94 -0.64
CA VAL A 61 1.44 -5.03 -1.53
C VAL A 61 1.61 -5.51 -2.96
N TYR A 62 0.51 -5.59 -3.70
CA TYR A 62 0.50 -5.97 -5.11
C TYR A 62 -0.11 -4.84 -5.94
N VAL A 63 0.63 -4.32 -6.92
CA VAL A 63 0.14 -3.26 -7.78
C VAL A 63 -0.72 -3.88 -8.88
N THR A 64 -2.03 -3.75 -8.77
CA THR A 64 -2.99 -4.31 -9.75
C THR A 64 -3.21 -3.39 -10.94
N LYS A 65 -3.00 -2.08 -10.75
CA LYS A 65 -3.20 -1.07 -11.80
C LYS A 65 -2.18 0.04 -11.69
N GLU A 66 -1.51 0.35 -12.79
CA GLU A 66 -0.61 1.49 -12.92
C GLU A 66 -1.14 2.39 -14.05
N THR A 67 -1.49 3.63 -13.72
CA THR A 67 -1.99 4.62 -14.69
C THR A 67 -0.98 5.76 -14.79
N CYS A 68 -0.58 6.13 -16.01
CA CYS A 68 0.36 7.21 -16.30
C CYS A 68 -0.33 8.43 -16.90
#